data_AF-A0A511B9R8-F1
#
_entry.id   AF-A0A511B9R8-F1
#
_cell.length_a   1.000
_cell.length_b   1.000
_cell.length_c   1.000
_cell.angle_alpha   90.00
_cell.angle_beta   90.00
_cell.angle_gamma   90.00
#
_symmetry.space_group_name_H-M   'P 1'
#
loop_
_entity.id
_entity.type
_entity.pdbx_description
1 polymer ?
#
loop_
_entity_poly.entity_id
_entity_poly.type
_entity_poly.pdbx_seq_one_letter_code
_entity_poly.pdbx_strand_id
1 'polypeptide(L)'
;MPTVPSPSHIRSSRLSVRASPDETERWNNAAHARGHATTAAWVRTLLHDAEVSHRFGGDVGAEIRGLRGELSRIGNNLNQLAHMAHLGDAAACADTLEHIDRLKDRTDSLLKTLRPARIRRVKLPSHSAPVHLVH
;
A
#
# COMPACT_ATOMS: atom_id res chain seq x y z
N MET A 1 -10.48 -14.87 -38.86
CA MET A 1 -11.61 -14.94 -37.92
C MET A 1 -11.73 -13.60 -37.22
N PRO A 2 -12.81 -12.81 -37.43
CA PRO A 2 -12.98 -11.57 -36.68
C PRO A 2 -13.42 -11.91 -35.25
N THR A 3 -12.71 -11.35 -34.28
CA THR A 3 -13.00 -11.47 -32.84
C THR A 3 -14.31 -10.76 -32.52
N VAL A 4 -15.30 -11.52 -32.02
CA VAL A 4 -16.57 -10.99 -31.52
C VAL A 4 -16.28 -10.13 -30.28
N PRO A 5 -16.70 -8.85 -30.23
CA PRO A 5 -16.54 -8.04 -29.04
C PRO A 5 -17.41 -8.61 -27.91
N SER A 6 -16.78 -8.90 -26.77
CA SER A 6 -17.46 -9.36 -25.56
C SER A 6 -18.56 -8.38 -25.14
N PRO A 7 -19.72 -8.86 -24.63
CA PRO A 7 -20.81 -7.98 -24.24
C PRO A 7 -20.35 -7.05 -23.13
N SER A 8 -20.34 -5.75 -23.40
CA SER A 8 -20.20 -4.73 -22.38
C SER A 8 -21.36 -4.93 -21.39
N HIS A 9 -21.07 -5.40 -20.17
CA HIS A 9 -22.06 -5.46 -19.11
C HIS A 9 -22.73 -4.09 -18.97
N ILE A 10 -24.00 -4.00 -19.35
CA ILE A 10 -24.78 -2.77 -19.27
C ILE A 10 -24.96 -2.46 -17.79
N ARG A 11 -24.35 -1.37 -17.34
CA ARG A 11 -24.46 -0.91 -15.96
C ARG A 11 -25.79 -0.18 -15.79
N SER A 12 -26.74 -0.81 -15.10
CA SER A 12 -28.12 -0.31 -14.94
C SER A 12 -28.37 0.41 -13.61
N SER A 13 -27.53 0.20 -12.60
CA SER A 13 -27.69 0.79 -11.26
C SER A 13 -26.70 1.93 -11.00
N ARG A 14 -27.16 2.98 -10.30
CA ARG A 14 -26.35 4.13 -9.89
C ARG A 14 -26.07 4.10 -8.40
N LEU A 15 -24.79 4.20 -8.03
CA LEU A 15 -24.35 4.51 -6.68
C LEU A 15 -24.14 6.02 -6.55
N SER A 16 -24.67 6.62 -5.49
CA SER A 16 -24.55 8.06 -5.23
C SER A 16 -23.83 8.29 -3.90
N VAL A 17 -22.81 9.13 -3.92
CA VAL A 17 -22.04 9.55 -2.73
C VAL A 17 -22.14 11.06 -2.65
N ARG A 18 -22.48 11.59 -1.47
CA ARG A 18 -22.46 13.03 -1.22
C ARG A 18 -21.05 13.44 -0.81
N ALA A 19 -20.58 14.56 -1.33
CA ALA A 19 -19.25 15.10 -1.06
C ALA A 19 -19.31 16.63 -1.09
N SER A 20 -18.45 17.28 -0.33
CA SER A 20 -18.21 18.72 -0.47
C SER A 20 -17.48 19.02 -1.79
N PRO A 21 -17.45 20.29 -2.23
CA PRO A 21 -16.66 20.70 -3.39
C PRO A 21 -15.18 20.31 -3.25
N ASP A 22 -14.58 20.57 -2.09
CA ASP A 22 -13.18 20.28 -1.82
C ASP A 22 -12.89 18.77 -1.83
N GLU A 23 -13.81 17.95 -1.31
CA GLU A 23 -13.69 16.49 -1.39
C GLU A 23 -13.70 16.02 -2.84
N THR A 24 -14.60 16.57 -3.64
CA THR A 24 -14.73 16.23 -5.06
C THR A 24 -13.45 16.57 -5.84
N GLU A 25 -12.88 17.75 -5.60
CA GLU A 25 -11.62 18.18 -6.22
C GLU A 25 -10.46 17.27 -5.81
N ARG A 26 -10.30 17.01 -4.51
CA ARG A 26 -9.25 16.11 -4.01
C ARG A 26 -9.35 14.72 -4.63
N TRP A 27 -10.54 14.16 -4.73
CA TRP A 27 -10.74 12.83 -5.32
C TRP A 27 -10.46 12.82 -6.82
N ASN A 28 -10.85 13.87 -7.54
CA ASN A 28 -10.57 13.98 -8.97
C ASN A 28 -9.06 14.06 -9.23
N ASN A 29 -8.35 14.90 -8.48
CA ASN A 29 -6.89 15.01 -8.55
C ASN A 29 -6.21 13.69 -8.21
N ALA A 30 -6.68 13.00 -7.16
CA ALA A 30 -6.16 11.70 -6.76
C ALA A 30 -6.39 10.60 -7.81
N ALA A 31 -7.54 10.63 -8.51
CA ALA A 31 -7.87 9.71 -9.60
C ALA A 31 -6.95 9.93 -10.80
N HIS A 32 -6.78 11.19 -11.23
CA HIS A 32 -5.89 11.54 -12.34
C HIS A 32 -4.43 11.23 -12.07
N ALA A 33 -3.93 11.53 -10.86
CA ALA A 33 -2.57 11.19 -10.45
C ALA A 33 -2.30 9.66 -10.48
N ARG A 34 -3.35 8.84 -10.40
CA ARG A 34 -3.29 7.38 -10.49
C ARG A 34 -3.60 6.84 -11.89
N GLY A 35 -3.73 7.71 -12.89
CA GLY A 35 -3.96 7.33 -14.29
C GLY A 35 -5.42 7.01 -14.63
N HIS A 36 -6.37 7.33 -13.76
CA HIS A 36 -7.79 7.16 -14.07
C HIS A 36 -8.34 8.41 -14.77
N ALA A 37 -9.18 8.19 -15.77
CA ALA A 37 -9.82 9.26 -16.53
C ALA A 37 -10.91 10.00 -15.73
N THR A 38 -11.52 9.34 -14.74
CA THR A 38 -12.57 9.93 -13.90
C THR A 38 -12.53 9.37 -12.48
N THR A 39 -13.03 10.15 -11.51
CA THR A 39 -13.25 9.67 -10.13
C THR A 39 -14.12 8.42 -10.08
N ALA A 40 -15.15 8.31 -10.93
CA ALA A 40 -16.02 7.14 -10.98
C ALA A 40 -15.29 5.86 -11.46
N ALA A 41 -14.33 5.98 -12.39
CA ALA A 41 -13.49 4.86 -12.80
C ALA A 41 -12.55 4.43 -11.67
N TRP A 42 -11.99 5.39 -10.93
CA TRP A 42 -11.13 5.11 -9.79
C TRP A 42 -11.89 4.44 -8.63
N VAL A 43 -13.05 4.99 -8.22
CA VAL A 43 -13.91 4.41 -7.17
C VAL A 43 -14.32 2.98 -7.51
N ARG A 44 -14.63 2.68 -8.78
CA ARG A 44 -14.96 1.31 -9.20
C ARG A 44 -13.79 0.36 -9.03
N THR A 45 -12.58 0.80 -9.37
CA THR A 45 -11.36 0.00 -9.19
C THR A 45 -11.15 -0.29 -7.70
N LEU A 46 -11.29 0.72 -6.84
CA LEU A 46 -11.19 0.55 -5.39
C LEU A 46 -12.22 -0.43 -4.81
N LEU A 47 -13.48 -0.33 -5.24
CA LEU A 47 -14.54 -1.24 -4.79
C LEU A 47 -14.27 -2.67 -5.25
N HIS A 48 -13.80 -2.86 -6.48
CA HIS A 48 -13.46 -4.18 -7.01
C HIS A 48 -12.24 -4.77 -6.30
N ASP A 49 -11.18 -3.98 -6.07
CA ASP A 49 -9.99 -4.44 -5.36
C ASP A 49 -10.33 -4.85 -3.92
N ALA A 50 -11.21 -4.11 -3.24
CA ALA A 50 -11.70 -4.45 -1.90
C ALA A 50 -12.54 -5.73 -1.89
N GLU A 51 -13.42 -5.91 -2.89
CA GLU A 51 -14.21 -7.12 -3.09
C GLU A 51 -13.32 -8.36 -3.27
N VAL A 52 -12.33 -8.27 -4.19
CA VAL A 52 -11.45 -9.39 -4.54
C VAL A 52 -10.43 -9.68 -3.44
N SER A 53 -9.92 -8.66 -2.77
CA SER A 53 -8.87 -8.82 -1.75
C SER A 53 -9.41 -9.23 -0.38
N HIS A 54 -10.73 -9.16 -0.17
CA HIS A 54 -11.38 -9.23 1.16
C HIS A 54 -10.76 -8.28 2.20
N ARG A 55 -10.08 -7.21 1.74
CA ARG A 55 -9.44 -6.21 2.59
C ARG A 55 -10.33 -5.00 2.70
N PHE A 56 -10.82 -4.74 3.90
CA PHE A 56 -11.64 -3.57 4.21
C PHE A 56 -10.74 -2.40 4.60
N GLY A 57 -11.05 -1.18 4.16
CA GLY A 57 -10.20 0.02 4.34
C GLY A 57 -9.85 0.42 5.79
N GLY A 58 -10.33 -0.31 6.81
CA GLY A 58 -9.90 -0.17 8.20
C GLY A 58 -8.69 -1.04 8.60
N ASP A 59 -8.28 -1.99 7.77
CA ASP A 59 -7.27 -3.01 8.10
C ASP A 59 -5.86 -2.42 8.16
N VAL A 60 -5.50 -1.57 7.18
CA VAL A 60 -4.15 -0.98 7.08
C VAL A 60 -3.77 -0.17 8.32
N GLY A 61 -4.71 0.55 8.93
CA GLY A 61 -4.45 1.31 10.15
C GLY A 61 -4.23 0.42 11.38
N ALA A 62 -4.93 -0.72 11.45
CA ALA A 62 -4.72 -1.72 12.49
C ALA A 62 -3.38 -2.45 12.29
N GLU A 63 -3.05 -2.81 11.06
CA GLU A 63 -1.77 -3.43 10.67
C GLU A 63 -0.58 -2.51 11.01
N ILE A 64 -0.65 -1.21 10.69
CA ILE A 64 0.40 -0.24 11.04
C ILE A 64 0.59 -0.12 12.56
N ARG A 65 -0.51 -0.11 13.33
CA ARG A 65 -0.43 -0.11 14.80
C ARG A 65 0.22 -1.39 15.33
N GLY A 66 -0.10 -2.53 14.72
CA GLY A 66 0.52 -3.82 15.02
C GLY A 66 2.04 -3.79 14.77
N LEU A 67 2.46 -3.34 13.58
CA LEU A 67 3.87 -3.20 13.23
C LEU A 67 4.63 -2.28 14.18
N ARG A 68 4.05 -1.14 14.56
CA ARG A 68 4.66 -0.24 15.56
C ARG A 68 4.84 -0.93 16.92
N GLY A 69 3.88 -1.76 17.32
CA GLY A 69 3.98 -2.54 18.57
C GLY A 69 5.07 -3.61 18.52
N GLU A 70 5.25 -4.27 17.37
CA GLU A 70 6.34 -5.24 17.17
C GLU A 70 7.72 -4.57 17.17
N LEU A 71 7.87 -3.43 16.47
CA LEU A 71 9.10 -2.65 16.48
C LEU A 71 9.48 -2.16 17.88
N SER A 72 8.50 -1.74 18.68
CA SER A 72 8.74 -1.34 20.07
C SER A 72 9.28 -2.49 20.92
N ARG A 73 8.74 -3.70 20.72
CA ARG A 73 9.25 -4.92 21.38
C ARG A 73 10.66 -5.28 20.93
N ILE A 74 10.96 -5.18 19.63
CA ILE A 74 12.33 -5.38 19.11
C ILE A 74 13.30 -4.38 19.77
N GLY A 75 12.93 -3.10 19.82
CA GLY A 75 13.75 -2.06 20.45
C GLY A 75 14.03 -2.36 21.93
N ASN A 76 13.02 -2.79 22.67
CA ASN A 76 13.19 -3.17 24.08
C ASN A 76 14.14 -4.36 24.23
N ASN A 77 13.99 -5.39 23.40
CA ASN A 77 14.83 -6.58 23.46
C ASN A 77 16.28 -6.28 23.10
N LEU A 78 16.51 -5.43 22.09
CA LEU A 78 17.85 -4.94 21.75
C LEU A 78 18.48 -4.16 22.92
N ASN A 79 17.68 -3.35 23.61
CA ASN A 79 18.14 -2.59 24.78
C ASN A 79 18.51 -3.53 25.95
N GLN A 80 17.73 -4.59 26.14
CA GLN A 80 18.02 -5.64 27.13
C GLN A 80 19.29 -6.42 26.77
N LEU A 81 19.50 -6.77 25.50
CA LEU A 81 20.74 -7.39 25.01
C LEU A 81 21.96 -6.52 25.24
N ALA A 82 21.86 -5.22 24.92
CA ALA A 82 22.95 -4.28 25.16
C ALA A 82 23.31 -4.22 26.65
N HIS A 83 22.30 -4.22 27.52
CA HIS A 83 22.49 -4.25 28.97
C HIS A 83 23.10 -5.58 29.46
N MET A 84 22.65 -6.73 28.95
CA MET A 84 23.17 -8.06 29.33
C MET A 84 24.59 -8.32 28.80
N ALA A 85 24.89 -7.88 27.58
CA ALA A 85 26.24 -7.93 27.02
C ALA A 85 27.21 -7.04 27.80
N HIS A 86 26.75 -5.90 28.32
CA HIS A 86 27.54 -5.04 29.21
C HIS A 86 27.81 -5.67 30.58
N LEU A 87 26.92 -6.57 31.04
CA LEU A 87 27.04 -7.29 32.30
C LEU A 87 27.79 -8.64 32.19
N GLY A 88 28.10 -9.11 30.97
CA GLY A 88 28.90 -10.31 30.73
C GLY A 88 28.13 -11.64 30.81
N ASP A 89 26.80 -11.64 30.66
CA ASP A 89 25.98 -12.85 30.77
C ASP A 89 25.61 -13.45 29.39
N ALA A 90 26.44 -14.37 28.91
CA ALA A 90 26.38 -14.91 27.55
C ALA A 90 25.18 -15.86 27.30
N ALA A 91 24.62 -16.49 28.33
CA ALA A 91 23.50 -17.42 28.19
C ALA A 91 22.19 -16.68 27.86
N ALA A 92 21.96 -15.53 28.49
CA ALA A 92 20.78 -14.70 28.23
C ALA A 92 20.81 -13.99 26.87
N CYS A 93 21.99 -13.86 26.25
CA CYS A 93 22.15 -13.33 24.90
C CYS A 93 21.60 -14.27 23.82
N ALA A 94 21.72 -15.59 24.01
CA ALA A 94 21.25 -16.58 23.03
C ALA A 94 19.72 -16.63 22.95
N ASP A 95 19.04 -16.64 24.10
CA ASP A 95 17.57 -16.65 24.16
C ASP A 95 16.96 -15.37 23.56
N THR A 96 17.62 -14.23 23.78
CA THR A 96 17.14 -12.97 23.23
C THR A 96 17.39 -12.88 21.72
N LEU A 97 18.48 -13.46 21.20
CA LEU A 97 18.71 -13.58 19.75
C LEU A 97 17.62 -14.43 19.08
N GLU A 98 17.27 -15.56 19.67
CA GLU A 98 16.22 -16.44 19.13
C GLU A 98 14.85 -15.72 19.10
N HIS A 99 14.57 -14.90 20.11
CA HIS A 99 13.36 -14.09 20.15
C HIS A 99 13.33 -13.00 19.08
N ILE A 100 14.47 -12.37 18.80
CA ILE A 100 14.61 -11.37 17.74
C ILE A 100 14.39 -11.99 16.37
N ASP A 101 14.92 -13.20 16.12
CA ASP A 101 14.77 -13.87 14.83
C ASP A 101 13.30 -14.24 14.55
N ARG A 102 12.59 -14.73 15.58
CA ARG A 102 11.13 -14.98 15.48
C ARG A 102 10.32 -13.72 15.22
N LEU A 103 10.70 -12.58 15.81
CA LEU A 103 10.03 -11.30 15.58
C LEU A 103 10.31 -10.78 14.18
N LYS A 104 11.55 -10.88 13.71
CA LYS A 104 11.93 -10.55 12.33
C LYS A 104 11.09 -11.34 11.32
N ASP A 105 10.98 -12.65 11.48
CA ASP A 105 10.24 -13.52 10.56
C ASP A 105 8.73 -13.21 10.53
N ARG A 106 8.17 -12.85 11.70
CA ARG A 106 6.78 -12.41 11.80
C ARG A 106 6.56 -11.07 11.11
N THR A 107 7.44 -10.10 11.35
CA THR A 107 7.38 -8.79 10.68
C THR A 107 7.56 -8.94 9.16
N ASP A 108 8.50 -9.77 8.70
CA ASP A 108 8.69 -10.08 7.27
C ASP A 108 7.43 -10.68 6.64
N SER A 109 6.71 -11.51 7.38
CA SER A 109 5.44 -12.11 6.93
C SER A 109 4.32 -11.07 6.82
N LEU A 110 4.20 -10.17 7.79
CA LEU A 110 3.24 -9.04 7.72
C LEU A 110 3.58 -8.04 6.62
N LEU A 111 4.87 -7.79 6.37
CA LEU A 111 5.28 -6.94 5.24
C LEU A 111 4.95 -7.59 3.89
N LYS A 112 5.00 -8.91 3.79
CA LYS A 112 4.56 -9.62 2.58
C LYS A 112 3.06 -9.52 2.37
N THR A 113 2.24 -9.57 3.42
CA THR A 113 0.79 -9.38 3.29
C THR A 113 0.47 -7.97 2.83
N LEU A 114 1.16 -6.96 3.36
CA LEU A 114 0.95 -5.55 3.03
C LEU A 114 1.42 -5.12 1.64
N ARG A 115 2.32 -5.86 0.97
CA ARG A 115 2.79 -5.49 -0.37
C ARG A 115 1.63 -5.51 -1.37
N PRO A 116 1.20 -4.36 -1.92
CA PRO A 116 0.31 -4.34 -3.07
C PRO A 116 1.07 -4.92 -4.26
N ALA A 117 0.36 -5.58 -5.18
CA ALA A 117 0.92 -5.98 -6.47
C ALA A 117 1.67 -4.78 -7.07
N ARG A 118 2.99 -4.93 -7.17
CA ARG A 118 3.99 -3.94 -7.59
C ARG A 118 3.40 -2.91 -8.57
N ILE A 119 3.27 -1.66 -8.11
CA ILE A 119 2.97 -0.50 -8.97
C ILE A 119 4.01 -0.50 -10.08
N ARG A 120 3.61 -0.89 -11.31
CA ARG A 120 4.43 -0.74 -12.50
C ARG A 120 4.64 0.76 -12.67
N ARG A 121 5.85 1.24 -12.38
CA ARG A 121 6.29 2.61 -12.65
C ARG A 121 6.10 2.84 -14.15
N VAL A 122 5.03 3.53 -14.53
CA VAL A 122 4.81 3.96 -15.91
C VAL A 122 5.91 4.96 -16.23
N LYS A 123 6.74 4.61 -17.21
CA LYS A 123 7.76 5.49 -17.77
C LYS A 123 7.02 6.61 -18.50
N LEU A 124 7.03 7.83 -17.98
CA LEU A 124 6.49 8.98 -18.72
C LEU A 124 7.31 9.13 -20.03
N PRO A 125 6.66 9.27 -21.20
CA PRO A 125 7.35 9.66 -22.40
C PRO A 125 7.80 11.12 -22.28
N SER A 126 9.10 11.35 -22.42
CA SER A 126 9.70 12.68 -22.57
C SER A 126 9.26 13.27 -23.90
N HIS A 127 8.22 14.12 -23.89
CA HIS A 127 7.95 15.00 -25.02
C HIS A 127 8.94 16.17 -24.97
N SER A 128 10.03 16.05 -25.72
CA SER A 128 10.78 17.21 -26.22
C SER A 128 10.13 17.64 -27.53
N ALA A 129 9.31 18.69 -27.49
CA ALA A 129 8.90 19.40 -28.70
C ALA A 129 9.92 20.53 -28.95
N PRO A 130 10.52 20.64 -30.15
CA PRO A 130 11.35 21.77 -30.49
C PRO A 130 10.46 23.00 -30.73
N VAL A 131 10.73 24.07 -29.99
CA VAL A 131 10.16 25.39 -30.24
C VAL A 131 10.82 25.93 -31.51
N HIS A 132 10.08 25.99 -32.62
CA HIS A 132 10.50 26.73 -33.79
C HIS A 132 10.44 28.23 -33.47
N LEU A 133 11.60 28.86 -33.31
CA LEU A 133 11.74 30.30 -33.24
C LEU A 133 11.68 30.85 -34.67
N VAL A 134 10.74 31.76 -34.90
CA VAL A 134 10.54 32.48 -36.15
C VAL A 134 11.60 33.58 -36.26
N HIS A 135 12.34 33.62 -37.37
CA HIS A 135 12.98 34.81 -37.91
C HIS A 135 13.02 34.72 -39.43
#